data_AF-A0A2T2S5K3-F1
#
_entry.id   AF-A0A2T2S5K3-F1
#
_cell.length_a   1.000
_cell.length_b   1.000
_cell.length_c   1.000
_cell.angle_alpha   90.00
_cell.angle_beta   90.00
_cell.angle_gamma   90.00
#
_symmetry.space_group_name_H-M   'P 1'
#
loop_
_entity.id
_entity.type
_entity.pdbx_description
1 polymer ?
#
loop_
_entity_poly.entity_id
_entity_poly.type
_entity_poly.pdbx_seq_one_letter_code
_entity_poly.pdbx_strand_id
1 'polypeptide(L)'
;MRRTLILLLVGLLGIAIGSPKVRAQEEPTVPVARIKYDGGGDWYSDEQSLVELFAFARQHTLLDVARKEEVVELTTDKLFTYPYLYLTGHGNVTFSAAEADRLRRYLLQGGFLHIDDNYGLEEHIRPELEKVFPDKKLVEVPFD
;
A
#
# COMPACT_ATOMS: atom_id res chain seq x y z
N MET A 1 8.63 5.74 -63.95
CA MET A 1 8.24 6.77 -62.95
C MET A 1 7.05 6.34 -62.08
N ARG A 2 5.94 5.83 -62.63
CA ARG A 2 4.76 5.40 -61.81
C ARG A 2 4.98 4.15 -60.93
N ARG A 3 5.83 3.19 -61.34
CA ARG A 3 6.10 1.96 -60.55
C ARG A 3 7.01 2.21 -59.34
N THR A 4 7.95 3.13 -59.46
CA THR A 4 8.86 3.53 -58.36
C THR A 4 8.13 4.31 -57.27
N LEU A 5 7.07 5.05 -57.63
CA LEU A 5 6.25 5.83 -56.70
C LEU A 5 5.33 4.95 -55.82
N ILE A 6 4.87 3.81 -56.35
CA ILE A 6 4.02 2.85 -55.62
C ILE A 6 4.83 2.09 -54.55
N LEU A 7 6.10 1.75 -54.85
CA LEU A 7 6.98 1.08 -53.90
C LEU A 7 7.39 1.98 -52.72
N LEU A 8 7.51 3.30 -52.95
CA LEU A 8 7.73 4.29 -51.88
C LEU A 8 6.50 4.47 -50.98
N LEU A 9 5.28 4.37 -51.52
CA LEU A 9 4.05 4.48 -50.73
C LEU A 9 3.80 3.25 -49.84
N VAL A 10 4.16 2.05 -50.31
CA VAL A 10 4.04 0.81 -49.51
C VAL A 10 5.14 0.73 -48.43
N GLY A 11 6.33 1.27 -48.72
CA GLY A 11 7.42 1.37 -47.72
C GLY A 11 7.11 2.32 -46.56
N LEU A 12 6.40 3.44 -46.81
CA LEU A 12 5.96 4.36 -45.75
C LEU A 12 4.76 3.83 -44.95
N LEU A 13 3.91 2.98 -45.54
CA LEU A 13 2.77 2.39 -44.83
C LEU A 13 3.20 1.26 -43.87
N GLY A 14 4.34 0.61 -44.14
CA GLY A 14 4.91 -0.44 -43.28
C GLY A 14 5.52 0.07 -41.96
N ILE A 15 5.82 1.37 -41.84
CA ILE A 15 6.38 1.97 -40.61
C ILE A 15 5.28 2.43 -39.65
N ALA A 16 4.03 2.50 -40.10
CA ALA A 16 2.90 2.95 -39.29
C ALA A 16 2.22 1.83 -38.46
N ILE A 17 2.61 0.56 -38.65
CA ILE A 17 1.95 -0.58 -38.00
C ILE A 17 2.83 -1.09 -36.86
N GLY A 18 2.68 -0.46 -35.69
CA GLY A 18 3.13 -1.04 -34.43
C GLY A 18 4.44 -0.49 -33.91
N SER A 19 4.46 0.80 -33.54
CA SER A 19 5.31 1.18 -32.41
C SER A 19 4.88 0.30 -31.22
N PRO A 20 5.79 -0.45 -30.58
CA PRO A 20 5.42 -1.12 -29.33
C PRO A 20 4.92 -0.03 -28.40
N LYS A 21 3.70 -0.21 -27.86
CA LYS A 21 3.24 0.61 -26.74
C LYS A 21 4.20 0.29 -25.60
N VAL A 22 5.24 1.10 -25.47
CA VAL A 22 6.06 1.16 -24.27
C VAL A 22 5.10 1.67 -23.20
N ARG A 23 4.45 0.75 -22.48
CA ARG A 23 3.82 1.08 -21.22
C ARG A 23 4.97 1.39 -20.27
N ALA A 24 5.22 2.68 -20.04
CA ALA A 24 5.87 3.07 -18.80
C ALA A 24 5.07 2.44 -17.65
N GLN A 25 5.76 1.95 -16.61
CA GLN A 25 5.11 1.39 -15.42
C GLN A 25 3.94 2.28 -14.99
N GLU A 26 2.71 1.76 -15.11
CA GLU A 26 1.49 2.44 -14.61
C GLU A 26 1.30 2.17 -13.11
N GLU A 27 2.16 1.34 -12.51
CA GLU A 27 2.15 0.99 -11.09
C GLU A 27 2.83 2.09 -10.27
N PRO A 28 2.19 2.54 -9.17
CA PRO A 28 2.73 3.58 -8.30
C PRO A 28 4.05 3.14 -7.67
N THR A 29 5.01 4.05 -7.56
CA THR A 29 6.31 3.76 -6.94
C THR A 29 6.24 3.53 -5.43
N VAL A 30 5.19 4.03 -4.76
CA VAL A 30 4.94 3.81 -3.33
C VAL A 30 3.63 3.04 -3.15
N PRO A 31 3.67 1.70 -3.12
CA PRO A 31 2.49 0.90 -2.84
C PRO A 31 2.15 0.96 -1.35
N VAL A 32 0.86 0.92 -1.03
CA VAL A 32 0.35 0.96 0.34
C VAL A 32 -0.61 -0.21 0.53
N ALA A 33 -0.54 -0.88 1.69
CA ALA A 33 -1.47 -1.93 2.01
C ALA A 33 -2.22 -1.70 3.32
N ARG A 34 -3.50 -2.05 3.32
CA ARG A 34 -4.34 -2.15 4.50
C ARG A 34 -4.27 -3.57 5.06
N ILE A 35 -4.06 -3.67 6.36
CA ILE A 35 -4.02 -4.95 7.07
C ILE A 35 -5.45 -5.47 7.22
N LYS A 36 -5.69 -6.67 6.72
CA LYS A 36 -6.84 -7.48 7.11
C LYS A 36 -6.47 -8.29 8.34
N TYR A 37 -7.18 -8.08 9.44
CA TYR A 37 -6.96 -8.74 10.72
C TYR A 37 -8.19 -9.55 11.15
N ASP A 38 -7.98 -10.49 12.07
CA ASP A 38 -9.04 -11.26 12.73
C ASP A 38 -9.51 -10.59 14.04
N GLY A 39 -10.58 -11.09 14.64
CA GLY A 39 -11.15 -10.54 15.89
C GLY A 39 -12.60 -10.07 15.75
N GLY A 40 -13.12 -9.99 14.52
CA GLY A 40 -14.50 -9.61 14.23
C GLY A 40 -14.73 -8.10 14.09
N GLY A 41 -13.68 -7.29 14.19
CA GLY A 41 -13.70 -5.88 13.81
C GLY A 41 -13.75 -5.66 12.29
N ASP A 42 -14.13 -4.46 11.89
CA ASP A 42 -14.30 -4.02 10.50
C ASP A 42 -13.03 -3.36 9.96
N TRP A 43 -11.99 -4.15 9.70
CA TRP A 43 -10.72 -3.71 9.10
C TRP A 43 -10.87 -2.92 7.76
N TYR A 44 -12.05 -3.02 7.12
CA TYR A 44 -12.43 -2.35 5.88
C TYR A 44 -13.17 -1.01 6.10
N SER A 45 -13.20 -0.47 7.32
CA SER A 45 -13.76 0.86 7.61
C SER A 45 -12.99 1.99 6.89
N ASP A 46 -13.55 3.20 6.93
CA ASP A 46 -12.91 4.42 6.38
C ASP A 46 -12.43 4.29 4.93
N GLU A 47 -13.26 3.71 4.05
CA GLU A 47 -12.87 3.40 2.67
C GLU A 47 -12.33 4.62 1.88
N GLN A 48 -12.78 5.84 2.22
CA GLN A 48 -12.35 7.06 1.54
C GLN A 48 -11.17 7.76 2.20
N SER A 49 -10.84 7.49 3.48
CA SER A 49 -9.81 8.26 4.20
C SER A 49 -8.45 8.15 3.51
N LEU A 50 -8.02 6.93 3.18
CA LEU A 50 -6.75 6.69 2.49
C LEU A 50 -6.76 7.21 1.06
N VAL A 51 -7.87 7.05 0.34
CA VAL A 51 -7.99 7.54 -1.05
C VAL A 51 -7.76 9.05 -1.10
N GLU A 52 -8.40 9.78 -0.18
CA GLU A 52 -8.26 11.24 -0.07
C GLU A 52 -6.87 11.63 0.46
N LEU A 53 -6.31 10.92 1.44
CA LEU A 53 -4.96 11.14 1.92
C LEU A 53 -3.92 10.96 0.80
N PHE A 54 -4.05 9.91 -0.02
CA PHE A 54 -3.15 9.68 -1.14
C PHE A 54 -3.33 10.73 -2.24
N ALA A 55 -4.57 11.18 -2.49
CA ALA A 55 -4.85 12.27 -3.41
C ALA A 55 -4.18 13.57 -2.94
N PHE A 56 -4.33 13.91 -1.67
CA PHE A 56 -3.69 15.05 -1.04
C PHE A 56 -2.15 14.95 -1.14
N ALA A 57 -1.58 13.80 -0.77
CA ALA A 57 -0.13 13.58 -0.85
C ALA A 57 0.41 13.78 -2.28
N ARG A 58 -0.27 13.25 -3.29
CA ARG A 58 0.11 13.46 -4.71
C ARG A 58 -0.04 14.91 -5.17
N GLN A 59 -1.02 15.63 -4.64
CA GLN A 59 -1.24 17.04 -4.99
C GLN A 59 -0.21 17.98 -4.35
N HIS A 60 0.31 17.61 -3.18
CA HIS A 60 1.15 18.50 -2.35
C HIS A 60 2.61 18.04 -2.22
N THR A 61 2.98 16.90 -2.79
CA THR A 61 4.34 16.36 -2.76
C THR A 61 4.73 15.76 -4.11
N LEU A 62 5.98 15.29 -4.24
CA LEU A 62 6.44 14.53 -5.41
C LEU A 62 6.25 13.01 -5.25
N LEU A 63 5.58 12.57 -4.19
CA LEU A 63 5.36 11.14 -3.94
C LEU A 63 4.34 10.59 -4.94
N ASP A 64 4.75 9.54 -5.66
CA ASP A 64 3.86 8.75 -6.50
C ASP A 64 3.25 7.59 -5.68
N VAL A 65 2.38 7.98 -4.74
CA VAL A 65 1.64 7.07 -3.86
C VAL A 65 0.50 6.40 -4.62
N ALA A 66 0.26 5.13 -4.31
CA ALA A 66 -0.85 4.36 -4.87
C ALA A 66 -2.19 5.10 -4.82
N ARG A 67 -3.01 4.91 -5.87
CA ARG A 67 -4.36 5.53 -5.93
C ARG A 67 -5.33 4.89 -4.95
N LYS A 68 -5.09 3.64 -4.62
CA LYS A 68 -5.86 2.85 -3.66
C LYS A 68 -4.91 1.90 -2.96
N GLU A 69 -5.20 1.59 -1.72
CA GLU A 69 -4.52 0.55 -0.96
C GLU A 69 -4.86 -0.85 -1.50
N GLU A 70 -3.90 -1.74 -1.37
CA GLU A 70 -4.15 -3.17 -1.50
C GLU A 70 -4.49 -3.78 -0.15
N VAL A 71 -5.20 -4.92 -0.12
CA VAL A 71 -5.43 -5.64 1.13
C VAL A 71 -4.32 -6.67 1.31
N VAL A 72 -3.78 -6.75 2.53
CA VAL A 72 -2.76 -7.73 2.89
C VAL A 72 -3.10 -8.40 4.21
N GLU A 73 -2.91 -9.72 4.26
CA GLU A 73 -2.92 -10.48 5.50
C GLU A 73 -1.48 -10.63 6.00
N LEU A 74 -1.28 -10.48 7.31
CA LEU A 74 0.04 -10.52 7.93
C LEU A 74 0.75 -11.86 7.72
N THR A 75 0.01 -12.94 7.46
CA THR A 75 0.52 -14.29 7.17
C THR A 75 1.18 -14.42 5.79
N THR A 76 0.91 -13.48 4.86
CA THR A 76 1.39 -13.56 3.47
C THR A 76 2.74 -12.87 3.29
N ASP A 77 3.59 -13.38 2.40
CA ASP A 77 4.89 -12.75 2.09
C ASP A 77 4.73 -11.44 1.31
N LYS A 78 3.54 -11.20 0.75
CA LYS A 78 3.18 -9.91 0.16
C LYS A 78 3.31 -8.76 1.16
N LEU A 79 3.19 -9.02 2.46
CA LEU A 79 3.47 -8.05 3.53
C LEU A 79 4.77 -7.27 3.30
N PHE A 80 5.84 -7.98 2.91
CA PHE A 80 7.17 -7.40 2.80
C PHE A 80 7.39 -6.59 1.51
N THR A 81 6.40 -6.52 0.61
CA THR A 81 6.48 -5.70 -0.60
C THR A 81 5.94 -4.29 -0.42
N TYR A 82 5.35 -3.97 0.74
CA TYR A 82 4.75 -2.67 1.02
C TYR A 82 5.60 -1.88 2.02
N PRO A 83 6.13 -0.71 1.67
CA PRO A 83 6.85 0.15 2.63
C PRO A 83 5.94 0.74 3.70
N TYR A 84 4.62 0.78 3.46
CA TYR A 84 3.63 1.40 4.33
C TYR A 84 2.42 0.48 4.51
N LEU A 85 2.12 0.16 5.76
CA LEU A 85 0.91 -0.52 6.17
C LEU A 85 -0.03 0.44 6.89
N TYR A 86 -1.32 0.26 6.63
CA TYR A 86 -2.39 0.97 7.30
C TYR A 86 -3.30 -0.02 8.04
N LEU A 87 -3.75 0.37 9.22
CA LEU A 87 -4.71 -0.38 10.02
C LEU A 87 -5.71 0.62 10.63
N THR A 88 -6.98 0.38 10.41
CA THR A 88 -8.13 1.08 11.03
C THR A 88 -9.21 0.05 11.31
N GLY A 89 -10.26 0.46 12.00
CA GLY A 89 -11.45 -0.34 12.26
C GLY A 89 -11.98 -0.09 13.66
N HIS A 90 -13.04 -0.82 13.99
CA HIS A 90 -13.76 -0.72 15.24
C HIS A 90 -13.78 -2.07 15.95
N GLY A 91 -13.66 -2.02 17.26
CA GLY A 91 -13.74 -3.20 18.10
C GLY A 91 -12.48 -4.09 18.02
N ASN A 92 -12.69 -5.39 18.16
CA ASN A 92 -11.61 -6.34 18.42
C ASN A 92 -10.67 -6.52 17.21
N VAL A 93 -9.38 -6.28 17.48
CA VAL A 93 -8.26 -6.72 16.66
C VAL A 93 -7.61 -7.93 17.35
N THR A 94 -7.20 -8.92 16.58
CA THR A 94 -6.50 -10.08 17.09
C THR A 94 -5.44 -10.53 16.10
N PHE A 95 -4.20 -10.60 16.57
CA PHE A 95 -3.09 -11.24 15.90
C PHE A 95 -2.80 -12.58 16.58
N SER A 96 -2.62 -13.60 15.75
CA SER A 96 -1.94 -14.83 16.16
C SER A 96 -0.47 -14.54 16.49
N ALA A 97 0.17 -15.47 17.22
CA ALA A 97 1.60 -15.36 17.52
C ALA A 97 2.47 -15.27 16.24
N ALA A 98 2.05 -15.95 15.17
CA ALA A 98 2.75 -15.92 13.89
C ALA A 98 2.61 -14.55 13.19
N GLU A 99 1.44 -13.94 13.24
CA GLU A 99 1.20 -12.60 12.67
C GLU A 99 1.94 -11.53 13.45
N ALA A 100 1.94 -11.61 14.78
CA ALA A 100 2.70 -10.70 15.63
C ALA A 100 4.21 -10.76 15.35
N ASP A 101 4.78 -11.96 15.20
CA ASP A 101 6.19 -12.13 14.80
C ASP A 101 6.48 -11.55 13.41
N ARG A 102 5.59 -11.79 12.45
CA ARG A 102 5.74 -11.27 11.08
C ARG A 102 5.68 -9.74 11.04
N LEU A 103 4.74 -9.14 11.76
CA LEU A 103 4.64 -7.70 11.89
C LEU A 103 5.87 -7.12 12.60
N ARG A 104 6.40 -7.79 13.62
CA ARG A 104 7.65 -7.40 14.30
C ARG A 104 8.80 -7.37 13.30
N ARG A 105 8.98 -8.45 12.52
CA ARG A 105 10.04 -8.55 11.50
C ARG A 105 9.89 -7.47 10.44
N TYR A 106 8.66 -7.21 9.98
CA TYR A 106 8.36 -6.14 9.02
C TYR A 106 8.84 -4.77 9.54
N LEU A 107 8.46 -4.40 10.77
CA LEU A 107 8.82 -3.12 11.37
C LEU A 107 10.32 -3.00 11.64
N LEU A 108 10.97 -4.09 12.09
CA LEU A 108 12.42 -4.12 12.28
C LEU A 108 13.22 -4.03 10.98
N GLN A 109 12.60 -4.34 9.83
CA GLN A 109 13.22 -4.24 8.51
C GLN A 109 12.96 -2.89 7.81
N GLY A 110 12.39 -1.91 8.53
CA GLY A 110 12.17 -0.56 8.03
C GLY A 110 10.80 -0.31 7.42
N GLY A 111 9.88 -1.28 7.54
CA GLY A 111 8.47 -1.05 7.23
C GLY A 111 7.82 -0.07 8.20
N PHE A 112 6.77 0.61 7.76
CA PHE A 112 6.02 1.57 8.56
C PHE A 112 4.57 1.10 8.76
N LEU A 113 4.06 1.20 9.99
CA LEU A 113 2.67 0.91 10.32
C LEU A 113 1.98 2.19 10.81
N HIS A 114 0.97 2.63 10.07
CA HIS A 114 0.03 3.66 10.50
C HIS A 114 -1.22 2.98 11.05
N ILE A 115 -1.52 3.23 12.33
CA ILE A 115 -2.79 2.84 12.95
C ILE A 115 -3.62 4.11 13.11
N ASP A 116 -4.80 4.12 12.50
CA ASP A 116 -5.78 5.20 12.60
C ASP A 116 -6.93 4.73 13.48
N ASP A 117 -7.04 5.32 14.67
CA ASP A 117 -8.17 5.11 15.56
C ASP A 117 -9.21 6.20 15.30
N ASN A 118 -10.12 5.89 14.38
CA ASN A 118 -11.24 6.77 14.05
C ASN A 118 -12.38 6.69 15.08
N TYR A 119 -12.51 5.57 15.82
CA TYR A 119 -13.51 5.35 16.87
C TYR A 119 -13.25 4.10 17.74
N GLY A 120 -12.48 4.25 18.82
CA GLY A 120 -12.38 3.25 19.90
C GLY A 120 -11.55 2.00 19.58
N LEU A 121 -10.59 2.09 18.67
CA LEU A 121 -9.66 1.02 18.33
C LEU A 121 -8.53 0.86 19.36
N GLU A 122 -8.16 1.94 20.05
CA GLU A 122 -7.01 2.00 20.96
C GLU A 122 -6.97 0.85 21.97
N GLU A 123 -8.09 0.57 22.65
CA GLU A 123 -8.16 -0.45 23.69
C GLU A 123 -7.93 -1.87 23.16
N HIS A 124 -8.23 -2.10 21.89
CA HIS A 124 -8.11 -3.40 21.24
C HIS A 124 -6.75 -3.59 20.55
N ILE A 125 -6.17 -2.53 19.97
CA ILE A 125 -4.89 -2.64 19.26
C ILE A 125 -3.69 -2.64 20.20
N ARG A 126 -3.77 -1.99 21.37
CA ARG A 126 -2.66 -1.90 22.33
C ARG A 126 -2.15 -3.28 22.80
N PRO A 127 -2.99 -4.22 23.27
CA PRO A 127 -2.54 -5.56 23.64
C PRO A 127 -1.90 -6.31 22.48
N GLU A 128 -2.37 -6.09 21.26
CA GLU A 128 -1.82 -6.72 20.06
C GLU A 128 -0.42 -6.18 19.74
N LEU A 129 -0.19 -4.88 19.92
CA LEU A 129 1.15 -4.28 19.78
C LEU A 129 2.13 -4.76 20.86
N GLU A 130 1.64 -5.06 22.08
CA GLU A 130 2.47 -5.71 23.10
C GLU A 130 2.90 -7.12 22.69
N LYS A 131 2.09 -7.87 21.92
CA LYS A 131 2.53 -9.15 21.33
C LYS A 131 3.66 -8.93 20.31
N VAL A 132 3.57 -7.87 19.50
CA VAL A 132 4.60 -7.54 18.49
C VAL A 132 5.92 -7.14 19.16
N PHE A 133 5.86 -6.24 20.15
CA PHE A 133 7.02 -5.77 20.91
C PHE A 133 6.79 -5.83 22.43
N PRO A 134 6.97 -7.02 23.06
CA PRO A 134 6.72 -7.19 24.49
C PRO A 134 7.58 -6.30 25.40
N ASP A 135 8.76 -5.93 24.93
CA ASP A 135 9.74 -5.15 25.69
C ASP A 135 9.72 -3.65 25.33
N LYS A 136 8.74 -3.20 24.54
CA LYS A 136 8.59 -1.78 24.15
C LYS A 136 7.27 -1.24 24.67
N LYS A 137 7.30 0.03 25.05
CA LYS A 137 6.10 0.79 25.39
C LYS A 137 5.88 1.85 24.33
N LEU A 138 4.62 2.02 23.94
CA LEU A 138 4.21 3.19 23.17
C LEU A 138 4.47 4.43 24.01
N VAL A 139 5.10 5.42 23.38
CA VAL A 139 5.36 6.73 23.96
C VAL A 139 4.81 7.77 23.01
N GLU A 140 4.45 8.92 23.55
CA GLU A 140 4.12 10.08 22.74
C GLU A 140 5.33 10.48 21.88
N VAL A 141 5.10 10.74 20.60
CA VAL A 141 6.15 11.22 19.71
C VAL A 141 6.45 12.68 20.08
N PRO A 142 7.72 13.03 20.36
CA PRO A 142 8.08 14.41 20.67
C PRO A 142 7.69 15.37 19.54
N PHE A 143 7.47 16.64 19.89
CA PHE A 143 7.10 17.66 18.92
C PHE A 143 8.30 18.18 18.11
N ASP A 144 9.53 17.98 18.60
CA ASP A 144 10.79 18.52 18.10
C ASP A 144 11.59 17.57 17.19
#